data_AF-A0A2K8PAH4-F1
#
_entry.id   AF-A0A2K8PAH4-F1
#
_cell.length_a   1.000
_cell.length_b   1.000
_cell.length_c   1.000
_cell.angle_alpha   90.00
_cell.angle_beta   90.00
_cell.angle_gamma   90.00
#
_symmetry.space_group_name_H-M   'P 1'
#
loop_
_entity.id
_entity.type
_entity.pdbx_description
1 polymer ?
#
loop_
_entity_poly.entity_id
_entity_poly.type
_entity_poly.pdbx_seq_one_letter_code
_entity_poly.pdbx_strand_id
1 'polypeptide(L)'
;MNPNSDGTDIQRLVGRALVPYSERPDAAGVARLVDELITAGEALHAEVSTVTAGRRTERAGSALAEWAYFVDAGPTGRGDHANWNHARTLARILRNLAVSPADRSSGVL
;
A
#
# COMPACT_ATOMS: atom_id res chain seq x y z
N MET A 1 12.62 -15.42 9.56
CA MET A 1 11.41 -14.71 9.09
C MET A 1 10.71 -14.19 10.33
N ASN A 2 10.83 -12.88 10.62
CA ASN A 2 10.29 -12.29 11.84
C ASN A 2 8.89 -11.70 11.54
N PRO A 3 7.82 -12.14 12.22
CA PRO A 3 6.44 -11.77 11.90
C PRO A 3 5.96 -10.43 12.49
N ASN A 4 6.88 -9.53 12.88
CA ASN A 4 6.55 -8.23 13.52
C ASN A 4 6.91 -7.01 12.64
N SER A 5 7.34 -7.23 11.40
CA SER A 5 7.84 -6.18 10.50
C SER A 5 6.75 -5.56 9.62
N ASP A 6 5.63 -6.24 9.38
CA ASP A 6 4.76 -5.94 8.23
C ASP A 6 3.99 -4.62 8.38
N GLY A 7 3.40 -4.34 9.54
CA GLY A 7 2.65 -3.09 9.77
C GLY A 7 3.53 -1.84 9.90
N THR A 8 4.69 -1.98 10.56
CA THR A 8 5.65 -0.89 10.77
C THR A 8 6.33 -0.51 9.45
N ASP A 9 6.63 -1.49 8.60
CA ASP A 9 7.23 -1.25 7.28
C ASP A 9 6.27 -0.58 6.31
N ILE A 10 4.98 -0.97 6.28
CA ILE A 10 3.96 -0.27 5.48
C ILE A 10 3.87 1.20 5.89
N GLN A 11 3.78 1.50 7.19
CA GLN A 11 3.69 2.89 7.66
C GLN A 11 4.91 3.73 7.28
N ARG A 12 6.12 3.14 7.37
CA ARG A 12 7.37 3.78 6.95
C ARG A 12 7.36 4.12 5.46
N LEU A 13 6.96 3.17 4.61
CA LEU A 13 6.88 3.37 3.15
C LEU A 13 5.84 4.42 2.78
N VAL A 14 4.67 4.39 3.42
CA VAL A 14 3.62 5.40 3.24
C VAL A 14 4.12 6.79 3.64
N GLY A 15 4.82 6.89 4.77
CA GLY A 15 5.44 8.14 5.22
C GLY A 15 6.40 8.72 4.18
N ARG A 16 7.32 7.90 3.66
CA ARG A 16 8.29 8.30 2.62
C ARG A 16 7.63 8.75 1.31
N ALA A 17 6.54 8.11 0.91
CA ALA A 17 5.83 8.49 -0.30
C ALA A 17 5.06 9.80 -0.15
N LEU A 18 4.50 10.05 1.04
CA LEU A 18 3.59 11.16 1.30
C LEU A 18 4.26 12.44 1.81
N VAL A 19 5.59 12.49 1.87
CA VAL A 19 6.36 13.70 2.21
C VAL A 19 5.99 14.92 1.34
N PRO A 20 6.28 16.15 1.80
CA PRO A 20 6.14 17.37 0.99
C PRO A 20 6.95 17.33 -0.31
N TYR A 21 6.54 18.11 -1.32
CA TYR A 21 7.25 18.20 -2.61
C TYR A 21 8.71 18.63 -2.48
N SER A 22 9.04 19.45 -1.49
CA SER A 22 10.42 19.88 -1.18
C SER A 22 11.32 18.75 -0.70
N GLU A 23 10.74 17.67 -0.17
CA GLU A 23 11.43 16.50 0.37
C GLU A 23 11.33 15.28 -0.56
N ARG A 24 10.85 15.50 -1.80
CA ARG A 24 10.72 14.44 -2.79
C ARG A 24 12.09 13.78 -3.03
N PRO A 25 12.17 12.43 -2.99
CA PRO A 25 13.40 11.73 -3.35
C PRO A 25 13.83 12.02 -4.80
N ASP A 26 15.09 11.77 -5.11
CA ASP A 26 15.58 11.77 -6.49
C ASP A 26 14.93 10.64 -7.31
N ALA A 27 15.16 10.65 -8.63
CA ALA A 27 14.53 9.68 -9.53
C ALA A 27 14.83 8.22 -9.16
N ALA A 28 16.06 7.92 -8.76
CA ALA A 28 16.46 6.58 -8.32
C ALA A 28 15.79 6.19 -7.00
N GLY A 29 15.69 7.12 -6.05
CA GLY A 29 15.00 6.94 -4.78
C GLY A 29 13.50 6.72 -4.96
N VAL A 30 12.87 7.42 -5.91
CA VAL A 30 11.46 7.21 -6.27
C VAL A 30 11.27 5.82 -6.89
N ALA A 31 12.13 5.39 -7.81
CA ALA A 31 12.04 4.06 -8.42
C ALA A 31 12.12 2.95 -7.36
N ARG A 32 13.13 3.03 -6.47
CA ARG A 32 13.25 2.08 -5.35
C ARG A 32 12.03 2.11 -4.42
N LEU A 33 11.49 3.29 -4.15
CA LEU A 33 10.30 3.43 -3.32
C LEU A 33 9.07 2.77 -3.97
N VAL A 34 8.91 2.87 -5.29
CA VAL A 34 7.85 2.18 -6.03
C VAL A 34 8.00 0.67 -5.88
N ASP A 35 9.20 0.12 -6.09
CA ASP A 35 9.44 -1.33 -5.95
C ASP A 35 9.15 -1.84 -4.54
N GLU A 36 9.57 -1.08 -3.51
CA GLU A 36 9.28 -1.41 -2.11
C GLU A 36 7.78 -1.36 -1.80
N LEU A 37 7.05 -0.38 -2.34
CA LEU A 37 5.59 -0.26 -2.20
C LEU A 37 4.86 -1.40 -2.92
N ILE A 38 5.30 -1.79 -4.12
CA ILE A 38 4.75 -2.93 -4.86
C ILE A 38 4.94 -4.22 -4.06
N THR A 39 6.17 -4.48 -3.61
CA THR A 39 6.50 -5.68 -2.84
C THR A 39 5.66 -5.79 -1.56
N ALA A 40 5.58 -4.71 -0.78
CA ALA A 40 4.80 -4.69 0.45
C ALA A 40 3.29 -4.77 0.19
N GLY A 41 2.82 -4.13 -0.88
CA GLY A 41 1.41 -4.15 -1.26
C GLY A 41 0.94 -5.52 -1.77
N GLU A 42 1.77 -6.27 -2.50
CA GLU A 42 1.44 -7.63 -2.92
C GLU A 42 1.23 -8.56 -1.72
N ALA A 43 2.12 -8.48 -0.72
CA ALA A 43 1.98 -9.24 0.52
C ALA A 43 0.68 -8.89 1.26
N LEU A 44 0.40 -7.59 1.42
CA LEU A 44 -0.80 -7.11 2.10
C LEU A 44 -2.09 -7.42 1.32
N HIS A 45 -2.06 -7.30 -0.01
CA HIS A 45 -3.17 -7.66 -0.88
C HIS A 45 -3.49 -9.15 -0.75
N ALA A 46 -2.48 -10.02 -0.75
CA ALA A 46 -2.67 -11.45 -0.54
C ALA A 46 -3.31 -11.75 0.83
N GLU A 47 -2.82 -11.12 1.90
CA GLU A 47 -3.39 -11.26 3.25
C GLU A 47 -4.87 -10.85 3.30
N VAL A 48 -5.20 -9.63 2.87
CA VAL A 48 -6.58 -9.09 2.91
C VAL A 48 -7.50 -9.89 1.98
N SER A 49 -6.98 -10.45 0.88
CA SER A 49 -7.73 -11.32 -0.03
C SER A 49 -8.17 -12.64 0.61
N THR A 50 -7.50 -13.11 1.68
CA THR A 50 -7.94 -14.32 2.42
C THR A 50 -9.18 -14.08 3.28
N VAL A 51 -9.45 -12.83 3.65
CA VAL A 51 -10.64 -12.46 4.44
C VAL A 51 -11.87 -12.57 3.54
N THR A 52 -12.95 -13.24 3.99
CA THR A 52 -14.18 -13.33 3.19
C THR A 52 -14.77 -11.94 2.91
N ALA A 53 -15.28 -11.70 1.70
CA ALA A 53 -15.77 -10.37 1.27
C ALA A 53 -16.75 -9.71 2.28
N GLY A 54 -17.70 -10.48 2.83
CA GLY A 54 -18.66 -9.97 3.82
C GLY A 54 -18.08 -9.61 5.21
N ARG A 55 -16.80 -9.91 5.45
CA ARG A 55 -16.05 -9.53 6.66
C ARG A 55 -15.05 -8.40 6.41
N ARG A 56 -14.87 -7.97 5.16
CA ARG A 56 -13.99 -6.85 4.81
C ARG A 56 -14.73 -5.53 5.08
N THR A 57 -13.98 -4.51 5.46
CA THR A 57 -14.53 -3.15 5.42
C THR A 57 -14.73 -2.74 3.96
N GLU A 58 -15.71 -1.86 3.67
CA GLU A 58 -15.90 -1.31 2.32
C GLU A 58 -14.62 -0.66 1.77
N ARG A 59 -13.86 -0.04 2.67
CA ARG A 59 -12.57 0.59 2.38
C ARG A 59 -11.53 -0.43 1.94
N ALA A 60 -11.38 -1.54 2.65
CA ALA A 60 -10.46 -2.61 2.28
C ALA A 60 -10.89 -3.29 0.97
N GLY A 61 -12.20 -3.51 0.79
CA GLY A 61 -12.75 -4.07 -0.46
C GLY A 61 -12.45 -3.20 -1.68
N SER A 62 -12.67 -1.88 -1.56
CA SER A 62 -12.37 -0.93 -2.64
C SER A 62 -10.87 -0.86 -2.92
N ALA A 63 -10.04 -0.85 -1.86
CA ALA A 63 -8.59 -0.78 -1.99
C ALA A 63 -7.98 -2.02 -2.67
N LEU A 64 -8.58 -3.22 -2.54
CA LEU A 64 -8.14 -4.41 -3.29
C LEU A 64 -8.32 -4.21 -4.80
N ALA A 65 -9.45 -3.66 -5.22
CA ALA A 65 -9.72 -3.39 -6.64
C ALA A 65 -8.81 -2.28 -7.18
N GLU A 66 -8.62 -1.21 -6.40
CA GLU A 66 -7.69 -0.12 -6.75
C GLU A 66 -6.24 -0.63 -6.86
N TRP A 67 -5.81 -1.50 -5.95
CA TRP A 67 -4.48 -2.12 -5.98
C TRP A 67 -4.24 -2.83 -7.31
N ALA A 68 -5.12 -3.77 -7.67
CA ALA A 68 -4.99 -4.56 -8.89
C ALA A 68 -4.91 -3.67 -10.14
N TYR A 69 -5.72 -2.60 -10.20
CA TYR A 69 -5.68 -1.64 -11.30
C TYR A 69 -4.35 -0.87 -11.37
N PHE A 70 -3.91 -0.29 -10.26
CA PHE A 70 -2.74 0.60 -10.29
C PHE A 70 -1.43 -0.17 -10.46
N VAL A 71 -1.31 -1.39 -9.95
CA VAL A 71 -0.12 -2.23 -10.22
C VAL A 71 0.00 -2.58 -11.70
N ASP A 72 -1.12 -2.90 -12.36
CA ASP A 72 -1.14 -3.23 -13.79
C ASP A 72 -0.93 -1.99 -14.67
N ALA A 73 -1.62 -0.89 -14.35
CA ALA A 73 -1.53 0.35 -15.14
C ALA A 73 -0.17 1.05 -15.02
N GLY A 74 0.51 0.89 -13.88
CA GLY A 74 1.77 1.57 -13.59
C GLY A 74 1.66 3.11 -13.51
N PRO A 75 2.78 3.84 -13.68
CA PRO A 75 2.78 5.29 -13.65
C PRO A 75 2.00 5.92 -14.82
N THR A 76 0.97 6.71 -14.50
CA THR A 76 0.19 7.45 -15.49
C THR A 76 0.76 8.86 -15.69
N GLY A 77 0.99 9.26 -16.95
CA GLY A 77 1.46 10.60 -17.33
C GLY A 77 2.87 10.60 -17.92
N ARG A 78 3.46 11.80 -18.09
CA ARG A 78 4.82 11.98 -18.63
C ARG A 78 5.69 12.79 -17.67
N GLY A 79 6.99 12.52 -17.70
CA GLY A 79 8.01 13.28 -16.97
C GLY A 79 8.25 12.83 -15.54
N ASP A 80 9.18 13.52 -14.87
CA ASP A 80 9.81 13.10 -13.60
C ASP A 80 8.86 13.02 -12.40
N HIS A 81 7.62 13.49 -12.54
CA HIS A 81 6.60 13.44 -11.50
C HIS A 81 5.71 12.20 -11.60
N ALA A 82 5.64 11.53 -12.75
CA ALA A 82 4.73 10.40 -12.97
C ALA A 82 5.01 9.27 -11.97
N ASN A 83 6.27 8.86 -11.82
CA ASN A 83 6.66 7.79 -10.90
C ASN A 83 6.40 8.16 -9.44
N TRP A 84 6.58 9.43 -9.06
CA TRP A 84 6.34 9.83 -7.67
C TRP A 84 4.86 9.95 -7.34
N ASN A 85 4.05 10.44 -8.29
CA ASN A 85 2.59 10.44 -8.16
C ASN A 85 2.06 9.01 -8.07
N HIS A 86 2.64 8.09 -8.86
CA HIS A 86 2.33 6.66 -8.78
C HIS A 86 2.66 6.10 -7.39
N ALA A 87 3.88 6.34 -6.87
CA ALA A 87 4.26 5.94 -5.51
C ALA A 87 3.28 6.48 -4.44
N ARG A 88 2.85 7.73 -4.56
CA ARG A 88 1.86 8.35 -3.65
C ARG A 88 0.50 7.68 -3.73
N THR A 89 0.06 7.29 -4.92
CA THR A 89 -1.19 6.55 -5.11
C THR A 89 -1.09 5.17 -4.48
N LEU A 90 -0.04 4.39 -4.78
CA LEU A 90 0.19 3.08 -4.16
C LEU A 90 0.20 3.20 -2.62
N ALA A 91 0.92 4.15 -2.06
CA ALA A 91 0.96 4.38 -0.61
C ALA A 91 -0.42 4.65 0.02
N ARG A 92 -1.29 5.40 -0.65
CA ARG A 92 -2.66 5.67 -0.16
C ARG A 92 -3.51 4.40 -0.17
N ILE A 93 -3.37 3.58 -1.21
CA ILE A 93 -4.06 2.30 -1.32
C ILE A 93 -3.57 1.34 -0.22
N LEU A 94 -2.25 1.22 -0.02
CA LEU A 94 -1.66 0.43 1.07
C LEU A 94 -2.18 0.86 2.43
N ARG A 95 -2.26 2.17 2.69
CA ARG A 95 -2.83 2.69 3.93
C ARG A 95 -4.27 2.23 4.12
N ASN A 96 -5.08 2.19 3.06
CA ASN A 96 -6.47 1.73 3.11
C ASN A 96 -6.57 0.21 3.30
N LEU A 97 -5.70 -0.58 2.67
CA LEU A 97 -5.60 -2.03 2.88
C LEU A 97 -5.19 -2.37 4.31
N ALA A 98 -4.27 -1.58 4.89
CA ALA A 98 -3.78 -1.76 6.25
C ALA A 98 -4.79 -1.33 7.33
N VAL A 99 -5.92 -0.69 6.96
CA VAL A 99 -7.06 -0.50 7.87
C VAL A 99 -7.74 -1.86 8.03
N SER A 100 -7.22 -2.63 9.00
CA SER A 100 -7.62 -4.00 9.31
C SER A 100 -9.13 -4.22 9.24
N PRO A 101 -9.62 -5.19 8.46
CA PRO A 101 -10.94 -5.76 8.68
C PRO A 101 -10.86 -6.78 9.81
N ALA A 102 -11.73 -6.61 10.81
CA ALA A 102 -11.92 -7.45 12.00
C ALA A 102 -10.99 -7.19 13.20
N ASP A 103 -11.65 -6.91 14.34
CA ASP A 103 -11.36 -7.49 15.65
C ASP A 103 -10.30 -8.59 15.60
N ARG A 104 -9.15 -8.31 16.20
CA ARG A 104 -8.28 -9.39 16.69
C ARG A 104 -9.09 -10.13 17.74
N SER A 105 -9.62 -11.30 17.40
CA SER A 105 -9.77 -12.43 18.30
C SER A 105 -10.02 -12.08 19.78
N SER A 106 -11.13 -11.41 20.10
CA SER A 106 -11.77 -11.58 21.42
C SER A 106 -12.85 -12.65 21.28
N GLY A 107 -12.40 -13.83 20.86
CA GLY A 107 -13.01 -15.08 21.27
C GLY A 107 -12.51 -15.37 22.69
N VAL A 108 -13.19 -14.80 23.68
CA VAL A 108 -13.21 -15.36 25.03
C VAL A 108 -14.66 -15.73 25.26
N LEU A 109 -14.91 -17.03 25.16
CA LEU A 109 -16.11 -17.69 25.70
C LEU A 109 -16.17 -17.48 27.22
#